data_AF-A0AA86SYJ5-F1
#
_entry.id   AF-A0AA86SYJ5-F1
#
_cell.length_a   1.000
_cell.length_b   1.000
_cell.length_c   1.000
_cell.angle_alpha   90.00
_cell.angle_beta   90.00
_cell.angle_gamma   90.00
#
_symmetry.space_group_name_H-M   'P 1'
#
loop_
_entity.id
_entity.type
_entity.pdbx_description
1 polymer ?
#
loop_
_entity_poly.entity_id
_entity_poly.type
_entity_poly.pdbx_seq_one_letter_code
_entity_poly.pdbx_strand_id
1 'polypeptide(L)'
;MSAIHINLILLTAFVYEGDVLCGNESNGTIHLGVLQEWFGINWWTSRAFSLLIVALFIMLPLLMLRRVDSLRYSSAISIVLALVFIAICSSMAFSALLSGKTQSLRLVPDFSKVTILDLFTTVPIFVTVHPIRAEIGKVTDMGMAVRISLLICMLVYFSIGFFAYLLFGDSIMPDVLVNFDRNSNTHVGRLLNDVVRISYALHLALVFPIMNYSLRVNIDELIFSNKNKRPLASDTPRFVSLTLSLLALTYLVAVAIPNIWK
;
A
#
# COMPACT_ATOMS: atom_id res chain seq x y z
N MET A 1 15.74 -14.70 -1.99
CA MET A 1 14.35 -14.84 -1.50
C MET A 1 13.79 -13.54 -0.91
N SER A 2 14.58 -12.80 -0.12
CA SER A 2 14.20 -11.50 0.48
C SER A 2 13.83 -10.41 -0.55
N ALA A 3 14.73 -10.08 -1.48
CA ALA A 3 14.49 -9.00 -2.46
C ALA A 3 13.27 -9.23 -3.37
N ILE A 4 12.94 -10.48 -3.69
CA ILE A 4 11.80 -10.84 -4.54
C ILE A 4 10.47 -10.51 -3.84
N HIS A 5 10.37 -10.76 -2.53
CA HIS A 5 9.15 -10.45 -1.77
C HIS A 5 8.95 -8.94 -1.61
N ILE A 6 10.01 -8.16 -1.32
CA ILE A 6 9.90 -6.70 -1.24
C ILE A 6 9.50 -6.11 -2.61
N ASN A 7 10.09 -6.63 -3.69
CA ASN A 7 9.73 -6.22 -5.04
C ASN A 7 8.25 -6.50 -5.33
N LEU A 8 7.74 -7.68 -4.96
CA LEU A 8 6.33 -8.01 -5.13
C LEU A 8 5.39 -7.07 -4.36
N ILE A 9 5.71 -6.69 -3.12
CA ILE A 9 4.90 -5.74 -2.34
C ILE A 9 4.91 -4.35 -3.00
N LEU A 10 6.08 -3.90 -3.47
CA LEU A 10 6.22 -2.62 -4.15
C LEU A 10 5.39 -2.59 -5.45
N LEU A 11 5.42 -3.67 -6.21
CA LEU A 11 4.60 -3.85 -7.42
C LEU A 11 3.11 -3.80 -7.06
N THR A 12 2.70 -4.57 -6.07
CA THR A 12 1.32 -4.62 -5.59
C THR A 12 0.82 -3.26 -5.12
N ALA A 13 1.61 -2.52 -4.34
CA ALA A 13 1.26 -1.17 -3.91
C ALA A 13 1.04 -0.21 -5.09
N PHE A 14 1.92 -0.27 -6.09
CA PHE A 14 1.80 0.62 -7.25
C PHE A 14 0.64 0.24 -8.19
N VAL A 15 0.31 -1.05 -8.26
CA VAL A 15 -0.89 -1.53 -8.95
C VAL A 15 -2.16 -1.04 -8.25
N TYR A 16 -2.26 -1.17 -6.91
CA TYR A 16 -3.41 -0.67 -6.15
C TYR A 16 -3.58 0.85 -6.29
N GLU A 17 -2.48 1.61 -6.29
CA GLU A 17 -2.55 3.05 -6.50
C GLU A 17 -3.13 3.41 -7.87
N GLY A 18 -2.79 2.62 -8.90
CA GLY A 18 -3.38 2.74 -10.23
C GLY A 18 -4.88 2.46 -10.24
N ASP A 19 -5.33 1.44 -9.52
CA ASP A 19 -6.74 1.05 -9.41
C ASP A 19 -7.55 2.13 -8.69
N VAL A 20 -7.00 2.71 -7.62
CA VAL A 20 -7.67 3.77 -6.86
C VAL A 20 -7.81 5.04 -7.70
N LEU A 21 -6.75 5.44 -8.41
CA LEU A 21 -6.74 6.69 -9.19
C LEU A 21 -7.52 6.58 -10.50
N CYS A 22 -7.36 5.47 -11.22
CA CYS A 22 -7.84 5.32 -12.60
C CYS A 22 -8.91 4.25 -12.76
N GLY A 23 -9.31 3.58 -11.68
CA GLY A 23 -10.36 2.59 -11.74
C GLY A 23 -9.88 1.28 -12.33
N ASN A 24 -10.79 0.32 -12.33
CA ASN A 24 -10.50 -1.04 -12.73
C ASN A 24 -11.74 -1.72 -13.33
N GLU A 25 -11.52 -2.65 -14.25
CA GLU A 25 -12.57 -3.47 -14.82
C GLU A 25 -12.49 -4.87 -14.18
N SER A 26 -13.37 -5.13 -13.22
CA SER A 26 -13.48 -6.43 -12.57
C SER A 26 -14.85 -7.05 -12.90
N ASN A 27 -14.83 -8.28 -13.42
CA ASN A 27 -16.03 -9.08 -13.75
C ASN A 27 -17.11 -8.34 -14.57
N GLY A 28 -16.71 -7.52 -15.55
CA GLY A 28 -17.65 -6.84 -16.46
C GLY A 28 -18.36 -5.61 -15.87
N THR A 29 -18.01 -5.19 -14.65
CA THR A 29 -18.40 -3.87 -14.11
C THR A 29 -17.21 -2.93 -14.12
N ILE A 30 -17.35 -1.78 -14.80
CA ILE A 30 -16.34 -0.72 -14.82
C ILE A 30 -16.42 0.03 -13.49
N HIS A 31 -15.38 -0.08 -12.67
CA HIS A 31 -15.22 0.74 -11.47
C HIS A 31 -14.40 1.96 -11.84
N LEU A 32 -14.97 3.15 -11.65
CA LEU A 32 -14.29 4.40 -11.97
C LEU A 32 -13.30 4.76 -10.84
N GLY A 33 -12.10 5.18 -11.22
CA GLY A 33 -11.12 5.73 -10.28
C GLY A 33 -11.48 7.14 -9.85
N VAL A 34 -10.87 7.63 -8.78
CA VAL A 34 -11.10 9.01 -8.28
C VAL A 34 -10.91 10.06 -9.39
N LEU A 35 -9.86 9.92 -10.19
CA LEU A 35 -9.59 10.87 -11.28
C LEU A 35 -10.63 10.76 -12.40
N GLN A 36 -11.12 9.56 -12.69
CA GLN A 36 -12.14 9.34 -13.71
C GLN A 36 -13.52 9.80 -13.25
N GLU A 37 -13.83 9.67 -11.97
CA GLU A 37 -15.06 10.15 -11.36
C GLU A 37 -15.14 11.69 -11.38
N TRP A 38 -14.01 12.35 -11.09
CA TRP A 38 -13.95 13.82 -11.04
C TRP A 38 -13.82 14.50 -12.40
N PHE A 39 -13.00 13.94 -13.30
CA PHE A 39 -12.64 14.59 -14.56
C PHE A 39 -13.16 13.86 -15.81
N GLY A 40 -13.79 12.70 -15.64
CA GLY A 40 -14.23 11.85 -16.72
C GLY A 40 -13.11 11.00 -17.33
N ILE A 41 -13.50 10.17 -18.29
CA ILE A 41 -12.59 9.26 -19.01
C ILE A 41 -11.88 10.06 -20.11
N ASN A 42 -10.64 10.48 -19.82
CA ASN A 42 -9.77 11.15 -20.78
C ASN A 42 -8.42 10.42 -20.88
N TRP A 43 -7.63 10.77 -21.90
CA TRP A 43 -6.29 10.20 -22.10
C TRP A 43 -5.33 10.47 -20.92
N TRP A 44 -5.45 11.64 -20.28
CA TRP A 44 -4.67 12.01 -19.10
C TRP A 44 -5.18 11.36 -17.80
N THR A 45 -6.41 10.83 -17.81
CA THR A 45 -6.94 10.00 -16.73
C THR A 45 -6.63 8.52 -16.93
N SER A 46 -5.85 8.17 -17.96
CA SER A 46 -5.42 6.81 -18.20
C SER A 46 -4.44 6.34 -17.12
N ARG A 47 -4.50 5.05 -16.78
CA ARG A 47 -3.61 4.41 -15.81
C ARG A 47 -2.14 4.74 -16.07
N ALA A 48 -1.70 4.59 -17.32
CA ALA A 48 -0.31 4.82 -17.70
C ALA A 48 0.14 6.26 -17.45
N PHE A 49 -0.71 7.25 -17.77
CA PHE A 49 -0.38 8.66 -17.58
C PHE A 49 -0.43 9.07 -16.10
N SER A 50 -1.49 8.71 -15.38
CA SER A 50 -1.64 9.05 -13.95
C SER A 50 -0.53 8.44 -13.10
N LEU A 51 -0.21 7.16 -13.31
CA LEU A 51 0.91 6.51 -12.61
C LEU A 51 2.25 7.15 -12.95
N LEU A 52 2.43 7.61 -14.20
CA LEU A 52 3.66 8.32 -14.60
C LEU A 52 3.79 9.65 -13.86
N ILE A 53 2.71 10.41 -13.73
CA ILE A 53 2.69 11.67 -12.98
C ILE A 53 3.02 11.43 -11.51
N VAL A 54 2.38 10.46 -10.86
CA VAL A 54 2.69 10.10 -9.47
C VAL A 54 4.14 9.65 -9.32
N ALA A 55 4.63 8.79 -10.23
CA ALA A 55 6.00 8.32 -10.22
C ALA A 55 7.00 9.48 -10.33
N LEU A 56 6.78 10.44 -11.22
CA LEU A 56 7.74 11.52 -11.49
C LEU A 56 7.67 12.66 -10.47
N PHE A 57 6.48 13.04 -10.01
CA PHE A 57 6.30 14.23 -9.18
C PHE A 57 6.19 13.93 -7.68
N ILE A 58 5.83 12.70 -7.30
CA ILE A 58 5.72 12.29 -5.90
C ILE A 58 6.82 11.29 -5.57
N MET A 59 6.88 10.16 -6.25
CA MET A 59 7.80 9.09 -5.85
C MET A 59 9.26 9.43 -6.15
N LEU A 60 9.58 9.87 -7.37
CA LEU A 60 10.95 10.17 -7.79
C LEU A 60 11.67 11.19 -6.87
N PRO A 61 11.09 12.34 -6.49
CA PRO A 61 11.78 13.26 -5.57
C PRO A 61 12.00 12.62 -4.19
N LEU A 62 11.04 11.82 -3.69
CA LEU A 62 11.20 11.10 -2.42
C LEU A 62 12.25 9.98 -2.52
N LEU A 63 12.36 9.30 -3.66
CA LEU A 63 13.32 8.23 -3.94
C LEU A 63 14.77 8.73 -4.13
N MET A 64 14.91 9.97 -4.59
CA MET A 64 16.20 10.66 -4.73
C MET A 64 16.80 11.07 -3.37
N LEU A 65 16.03 11.00 -2.28
CA LEU A 65 16.55 11.22 -0.93
C LEU A 65 17.54 10.10 -0.56
N ARG A 66 18.79 10.50 -0.29
CA ARG A 66 19.88 9.57 0.03
C ARG A 66 19.84 9.06 1.47
N ARG A 67 19.19 9.79 2.39
CA ARG A 67 19.10 9.44 3.81
C ARG A 67 17.71 8.94 4.16
N VAL A 68 17.65 7.81 4.87
CA VAL A 68 16.41 7.25 5.45
C VAL A 68 15.80 8.23 6.45
N ASP A 69 16.63 8.98 7.17
CA ASP A 69 16.16 9.99 8.11
C ASP A 69 15.23 11.04 7.48
N SER A 70 15.42 11.38 6.20
CA SER A 70 14.53 12.32 5.51
C SER A 70 13.16 11.71 5.22
N LEU A 71 13.10 10.38 5.07
CA LEU A 71 11.87 9.61 4.85
C LEU A 71 11.06 9.43 6.14
N ARG A 72 11.62 9.73 7.32
CA ARG A 72 10.88 9.64 8.61
C ARG A 72 9.60 10.47 8.62
N TYR A 73 9.62 11.63 7.95
CA TYR A 73 8.46 12.51 7.83
C TYR A 73 7.39 11.90 6.93
N SER A 74 7.78 11.38 5.77
CA SER A 74 6.89 10.63 4.86
C SER A 74 6.25 9.43 5.56
N SER A 75 7.04 8.68 6.32
CA SER A 75 6.57 7.54 7.11
C SER A 75 5.59 7.96 8.21
N ALA A 76 5.87 9.04 8.94
CA ALA A 76 4.99 9.53 9.99
C ALA A 76 3.63 9.99 9.41
N ILE A 77 3.66 10.73 8.29
CA ILE A 77 2.45 11.15 7.58
C ILE A 77 1.66 9.93 7.10
N SER A 78 2.34 8.93 6.53
CA SER A 78 1.71 7.68 6.09
C SER A 78 0.99 6.95 7.23
N ILE A 79 1.58 6.88 8.43
CA ILE A 79 0.94 6.27 9.61
C ILE A 79 -0.30 7.06 10.02
N VAL A 80 -0.22 8.39 10.05
CA VAL A 80 -1.38 9.24 10.36
C VAL A 80 -2.50 9.04 9.34
N LEU A 81 -2.19 8.97 8.04
CA LEU A 81 -3.17 8.69 7.00
C LEU A 81 -3.83 7.32 7.18
N ALA A 82 -3.07 6.30 7.58
CA ALA A 82 -3.62 4.98 7.90
C ALA A 82 -4.58 5.02 9.11
N LEU A 83 -4.22 5.76 10.18
CA LEU A 83 -5.10 5.94 11.34
C LEU A 83 -6.37 6.70 10.98
N VAL A 84 -6.27 7.74 10.15
CA VAL A 84 -7.42 8.49 9.62
C VAL A 84 -8.32 7.58 8.79
N PHE A 85 -7.75 6.75 7.92
CA PHE A 85 -8.50 5.75 7.15
C PHE A 85 -9.29 4.81 8.07
N ILE A 86 -8.64 4.25 9.10
CA ILE A 86 -9.30 3.38 10.09
C ILE A 86 -10.42 4.11 10.82
N ALA A 87 -10.19 5.35 11.25
CA ALA A 87 -11.18 6.15 11.96
C ALA A 87 -12.41 6.44 11.09
N ILE A 88 -12.21 6.79 9.82
CA ILE A 88 -13.29 7.05 8.88
C ILE A 88 -14.06 5.74 8.60
N CYS A 89 -13.38 4.63 8.32
CA CYS A 89 -14.00 3.31 8.15
C CYS A 89 -14.82 2.89 9.38
N SER A 90 -14.28 3.07 10.57
CA SER A 90 -14.95 2.78 11.84
C SER A 90 -16.19 3.66 12.04
N SER A 91 -16.09 4.96 11.75
CA SER A 91 -17.22 5.88 11.85
C SER A 91 -18.35 5.53 10.87
N MET A 92 -18.01 5.11 9.65
CA MET A 92 -18.98 4.65 8.66
C MET A 92 -19.64 3.35 9.09
N ALA A 93 -18.86 2.37 9.56
CA ALA A 93 -19.38 1.12 10.10
C ALA A 93 -20.34 1.35 11.27
N PHE A 94 -19.99 2.25 12.19
CA PHE A 94 -20.85 2.60 13.32
C PHE A 94 -22.15 3.29 12.88
N SER A 95 -22.06 4.23 11.94
CA SER A 95 -23.25 4.91 11.39
C SER A 95 -24.18 3.96 10.63
N ALA A 96 -23.63 2.97 9.93
CA ALA A 96 -24.38 1.93 9.22
C ALA A 96 -25.07 0.98 10.20
N LEU A 97 -24.40 0.61 11.30
CA LEU A 97 -24.94 -0.20 12.39
C LEU A 97 -26.12 0.50 13.07
N LEU A 98 -25.98 1.79 13.40
CA LEU A 98 -27.05 2.59 14.00
C LEU A 98 -28.26 2.76 13.07
N SER A 99 -28.03 2.82 11.76
CA SER A 99 -29.10 2.99 10.76
C SER A 99 -29.83 1.68 10.43
N GLY A 100 -29.44 0.55 11.03
CA GLY A 100 -30.07 -0.76 10.79
C GLY A 100 -29.92 -1.29 9.35
N LYS A 101 -29.01 -0.71 8.55
CA LYS A 101 -28.74 -1.11 7.15
C LYS A 101 -27.70 -2.24 7.05
N THR A 102 -27.45 -2.97 8.13
CA THR A 102 -26.46 -4.03 8.15
C THR A 102 -27.00 -5.26 7.44
N GLN A 103 -26.30 -5.70 6.40
CA GLN A 103 -26.51 -7.02 5.80
C GLN A 103 -26.24 -8.12 6.84
N SER A 104 -26.77 -9.32 6.60
CA SER A 104 -26.74 -10.43 7.56
C SER A 104 -25.32 -10.71 8.07
N LEU A 105 -25.09 -10.42 9.35
CA LEU A 105 -23.85 -10.72 10.05
C LEU A 105 -23.73 -12.22 10.24
N ARG A 106 -22.95 -12.89 9.39
CA ARG A 106 -22.50 -14.26 9.65
C ARG A 106 -21.35 -14.22 10.66
N LEU A 107 -21.69 -14.31 11.94
CA LEU A 107 -20.70 -14.32 13.03
C LEU A 107 -19.75 -15.55 13.01
N VAL A 108 -20.02 -16.54 12.16
CA VAL A 108 -19.27 -17.80 12.09
C VAL A 108 -18.53 -17.89 10.76
N PRO A 109 -17.19 -17.84 10.75
CA PRO A 109 -16.40 -18.02 9.53
C PRO A 109 -16.56 -19.45 8.99
N ASP A 110 -16.85 -19.57 7.69
CA ASP A 110 -16.85 -20.85 6.98
C ASP A 110 -15.41 -21.23 6.64
N PHE A 111 -14.80 -22.05 7.50
CA PHE A 111 -13.41 -22.52 7.34
C PHE A 111 -13.19 -23.46 6.16
N SER A 112 -14.22 -23.75 5.37
CA SER A 112 -14.16 -24.69 4.24
C SER A 112 -13.36 -24.15 3.05
N LYS A 113 -13.07 -22.84 3.01
CA LYS A 113 -12.48 -22.17 1.83
C LYS A 113 -11.13 -21.48 2.07
N VAL A 114 -10.60 -21.48 3.29
CA VAL A 114 -9.34 -20.79 3.62
C VAL A 114 -8.21 -21.80 3.77
N THR A 115 -7.27 -21.79 2.82
CA THR A 115 -6.05 -22.59 2.91
C THR A 115 -5.06 -21.83 3.81
N ILE A 116 -4.48 -22.48 4.81
CA ILE A 116 -3.49 -21.90 5.75
C ILE A 116 -2.31 -21.24 5.00
N LEU A 117 -2.06 -21.66 3.75
CA LEU A 117 -1.05 -21.11 2.86
C LEU A 117 -1.35 -19.69 2.36
N ASP A 118 -2.62 -19.29 2.23
CA ASP A 118 -3.00 -17.92 1.79
C ASP A 118 -2.70 -16.86 2.86
N LEU A 119 -2.68 -17.28 4.13
CA LEU A 119 -2.25 -16.44 5.25
C LEU A 119 -0.74 -16.16 5.19
N PHE A 120 0.05 -17.11 4.67
CA PHE A 120 1.50 -17.03 4.60
C PHE A 120 1.99 -16.02 3.53
N THR A 121 1.21 -15.82 2.46
CA THR A 121 1.47 -14.82 1.41
C THR A 121 1.36 -13.38 1.91
N THR A 122 0.69 -13.17 3.06
CA THR A 122 0.39 -11.84 3.62
C THR A 122 1.44 -11.35 4.63
N VAL A 123 2.46 -12.16 4.95
CA VAL A 123 3.45 -11.82 6.00
C VAL A 123 4.84 -11.59 5.40
N PRO A 124 5.14 -10.41 4.84
CA PRO A 124 6.49 -10.06 4.43
C PRO A 124 7.34 -9.52 5.60
N ILE A 125 7.05 -9.94 6.83
CA ILE A 125 7.68 -9.38 8.03
C ILE A 125 9.12 -9.90 8.23
N PHE A 126 9.42 -11.13 7.78
CA PHE A 126 10.75 -11.71 7.94
C PHE A 126 11.84 -11.04 7.10
N VAL A 127 11.44 -10.25 6.11
CA VAL A 127 12.31 -9.81 5.02
C VAL A 127 12.95 -8.44 5.27
N THR A 128 12.30 -7.59 6.07
CA THR A 128 12.77 -6.24 6.40
C THR A 128 13.71 -6.18 7.61
N VAL A 129 13.91 -7.31 8.29
CA VAL A 129 14.70 -7.37 9.55
C VAL A 129 16.18 -7.03 9.33
N HIS A 130 16.74 -7.35 8.15
CA HIS A 130 18.16 -7.15 7.86
C HIS A 130 18.58 -5.66 7.80
N PRO A 131 17.89 -4.78 7.03
CA PRO A 131 18.19 -3.35 7.05
C PRO A 131 17.79 -2.66 8.37
N ILE A 132 16.75 -3.12 9.07
CA ILE A 132 16.38 -2.58 10.40
C ILE A 132 17.46 -2.85 11.44
N ARG A 133 18.11 -4.03 11.39
CA ARG A 133 19.21 -4.39 12.29
C ARG A 133 20.44 -3.50 12.10
N ALA A 134 20.67 -2.97 10.90
CA ALA A 134 21.77 -2.06 10.61
C ALA A 134 21.53 -0.65 11.18
N GLU A 135 20.28 -0.25 11.39
CA GLU A 135 19.89 1.08 11.86
C GLU A 135 19.71 1.16 13.39
N ILE A 136 19.45 0.03 14.05
CA ILE A 136 19.30 -0.03 15.51
C ILE A 136 20.68 -0.13 16.18
N GLY A 137 21.10 0.93 16.89
CA GLY A 137 22.41 1.01 17.55
C GLY A 137 22.66 -0.03 18.65
N LYS A 138 21.63 -0.56 19.33
CA LYS A 138 21.75 -1.64 20.32
C LYS A 138 20.79 -2.79 20.05
N VAL A 139 21.35 -3.97 19.83
CA VAL A 139 20.62 -5.20 19.47
C VAL A 139 19.66 -5.69 20.59
N THR A 140 19.88 -5.27 21.84
CA THR A 140 19.07 -5.63 23.02
C THR A 140 17.64 -5.08 22.99
N ASP A 141 17.41 -3.91 22.38
CA ASP A 141 16.08 -3.27 22.35
C ASP A 141 15.23 -3.68 21.13
N MET A 142 15.85 -4.37 20.17
CA MET A 142 15.20 -4.82 18.94
C MET A 142 14.06 -5.80 19.21
N GLY A 143 14.20 -6.70 20.21
CA GLY A 143 13.17 -7.68 20.55
C GLY A 143 11.89 -7.04 21.07
N MET A 144 12.01 -5.99 21.90
CA MET A 144 10.85 -5.26 22.43
C MET A 144 10.20 -4.42 21.33
N ALA A 145 10.99 -3.72 20.53
CA ALA A 145 10.50 -2.93 19.41
C ALA A 145 9.72 -3.77 18.38
N VAL A 146 10.23 -4.96 18.03
CA VAL A 146 9.55 -5.89 17.12
C VAL A 146 8.24 -6.39 17.72
N ARG A 147 8.23 -6.77 19.00
CA ARG A 147 6.99 -7.21 19.68
C ARG A 147 5.91 -6.13 19.70
N ILE A 148 6.27 -4.90 20.06
CA ILE A 148 5.33 -3.77 20.07
C ILE A 148 4.82 -3.50 18.65
N SER A 149 5.72 -3.50 17.66
CA SER A 149 5.34 -3.30 16.25
C SER A 149 4.37 -4.38 15.76
N LEU A 150 4.63 -5.65 16.09
CA LEU A 150 3.74 -6.77 15.76
C LEU A 150 2.37 -6.64 16.42
N LEU A 151 2.32 -6.24 17.70
CA LEU A 151 1.06 -6.01 18.40
C LEU A 151 0.26 -4.87 17.77
N ILE A 152 0.91 -3.76 17.43
CA ILE A 152 0.26 -2.63 16.74
C ILE A 152 -0.27 -3.08 15.37
N CYS A 153 0.54 -3.77 14.56
CA CYS A 153 0.12 -4.30 13.27
C CYS A 153 -1.09 -5.24 13.41
N MET A 154 -1.06 -6.14 14.40
CA MET A 154 -2.17 -7.05 14.67
C MET A 154 -3.45 -6.28 15.00
N LEU A 155 -3.39 -5.29 15.90
CA LEU A 155 -4.55 -4.47 16.26
C LEU A 155 -5.10 -3.68 15.08
N VAL A 156 -4.22 -3.11 14.26
CA VAL A 156 -4.61 -2.36 13.05
C VAL A 156 -5.31 -3.27 12.05
N TYR A 157 -4.72 -4.42 11.70
CA TYR A 157 -5.33 -5.34 10.74
C TYR A 157 -6.63 -5.94 11.26
N PHE A 158 -6.68 -6.32 12.53
CA PHE A 158 -7.91 -6.78 13.16
C PHE A 158 -9.00 -5.72 13.08
N SER A 159 -8.67 -4.45 13.39
CA SER A 159 -9.63 -3.34 13.33
C SER A 159 -10.14 -3.10 11.91
N ILE A 160 -9.24 -3.05 10.91
CA ILE A 160 -9.63 -2.87 9.50
C ILE A 160 -10.55 -4.01 9.05
N GLY A 161 -10.16 -5.26 9.30
CA GLY A 161 -10.96 -6.42 8.90
C GLY A 161 -12.31 -6.47 9.60
N PHE A 162 -12.34 -6.22 10.90
CA PHE A 162 -13.57 -6.20 11.69
C PHE A 162 -14.56 -5.12 11.22
N PHE A 163 -14.11 -3.88 11.07
CA PHE A 163 -14.99 -2.79 10.61
C PHE A 163 -15.40 -2.93 9.14
N ALA A 164 -14.52 -3.41 8.26
CA ALA A 164 -14.86 -3.73 6.89
C ALA A 164 -15.95 -4.81 6.83
N TYR A 165 -15.81 -5.87 7.64
CA TYR A 165 -16.81 -6.94 7.72
C TYR A 165 -18.15 -6.45 8.27
N LEU A 166 -18.14 -5.61 9.31
CA LEU A 166 -19.35 -4.98 9.81
C LEU A 166 -20.05 -4.11 8.75
N LEU A 167 -19.29 -3.44 7.88
CA LEU A 167 -19.83 -2.50 6.91
C LEU A 167 -20.37 -3.17 5.64
N PHE A 168 -19.71 -4.23 5.17
CA PHE A 168 -20.00 -4.84 3.86
C PHE A 168 -20.45 -6.31 3.93
N GLY A 169 -20.28 -6.98 5.08
CA GLY A 169 -20.72 -8.36 5.29
C GLY A 169 -20.15 -9.35 4.27
N ASP A 170 -21.01 -10.20 3.73
CA ASP A 170 -20.64 -11.21 2.73
C ASP A 170 -20.37 -10.61 1.33
N SER A 171 -20.64 -9.32 1.13
CA SER A 171 -20.42 -8.62 -0.14
C SER A 171 -19.03 -7.97 -0.25
N ILE A 172 -18.11 -8.20 0.70
CA ILE A 172 -16.75 -7.64 0.66
C ILE A 172 -16.01 -8.08 -0.59
N MET A 173 -15.67 -7.11 -1.44
CA MET A 173 -14.69 -7.29 -2.51
C MET A 173 -13.24 -7.38 -1.97
N PRO A 174 -12.32 -8.06 -2.69
CA PRO A 174 -10.91 -8.16 -2.31
C PRO A 174 -10.24 -6.81 -2.06
N ASP A 175 -10.66 -5.78 -2.80
CA ASP A 175 -10.37 -4.38 -2.48
C ASP A 175 -11.59 -3.76 -1.77
N VAL A 176 -11.42 -3.47 -0.48
CA VAL A 176 -12.46 -2.87 0.35
C VAL A 176 -12.89 -1.49 -0.16
N LEU A 177 -12.00 -0.74 -0.81
CA LEU A 177 -12.26 0.61 -1.32
C LEU A 177 -13.31 0.61 -2.42
N VAL A 178 -13.37 -0.46 -3.21
CA VAL A 178 -14.38 -0.62 -4.27
C VAL A 178 -15.79 -0.75 -3.68
N ASN A 179 -15.91 -1.27 -2.46
CA ASN A 179 -17.22 -1.39 -1.81
C ASN A 179 -17.77 -0.03 -1.35
N PHE A 180 -16.89 0.93 -1.03
CA PHE A 180 -17.29 2.29 -0.64
C PHE A 180 -17.88 3.09 -1.81
N ASP A 181 -17.42 2.83 -3.03
CA ASP A 181 -17.93 3.42 -4.28
C ASP A 181 -19.44 3.17 -4.47
N ARG A 182 -19.93 1.97 -4.13
CA ARG A 182 -21.31 1.56 -4.41
C ARG A 182 -22.38 2.09 -3.47
N ASN A 183 -22.02 2.50 -2.23
CA ASN A 183 -23.02 2.71 -1.17
C ASN A 183 -23.24 4.21 -0.81
N SER A 184 -22.62 5.13 -1.53
CA SER A 184 -22.57 6.56 -1.21
C SER A 184 -23.61 7.40 -1.97
N ASN A 185 -24.89 7.05 -1.86
CA ASN A 185 -25.97 7.81 -2.53
C ASN A 185 -26.18 9.24 -1.97
N THR A 186 -25.59 9.58 -0.82
CA THR A 186 -25.68 10.91 -0.20
C THR A 186 -24.45 11.77 -0.54
N HIS A 187 -24.62 13.09 -0.57
CA HIS A 187 -23.51 14.03 -0.81
C HIS A 187 -22.35 13.86 0.20
N VAL A 188 -22.68 13.63 1.48
CA VAL A 188 -21.69 13.38 2.53
C VAL A 188 -20.98 12.02 2.32
N GLY A 189 -21.71 11.00 1.86
CA GLY A 189 -21.14 9.69 1.54
C GLY A 189 -20.09 9.76 0.43
N ARG A 190 -20.35 10.54 -0.64
CA ARG A 190 -19.39 10.70 -1.74
C ARG A 190 -18.13 11.42 -1.29
N LEU A 191 -18.27 12.50 -0.52
CA LEU A 191 -17.12 13.21 0.05
C LEU A 191 -16.28 12.31 0.96
N LEU A 192 -16.90 11.48 1.80
CA LEU A 192 -16.18 10.53 2.64
C LEU A 192 -15.47 9.46 1.82
N ASN A 193 -16.12 8.93 0.77
CA ASN A 193 -15.50 7.98 -0.16
C ASN A 193 -14.26 8.57 -0.83
N ASP A 194 -14.36 9.79 -1.36
CA ASP A 194 -13.24 10.49 -2.00
C ASP A 194 -12.09 10.72 -1.03
N VAL A 195 -12.37 11.19 0.19
CA VAL A 195 -11.36 11.40 1.24
C VAL A 195 -10.66 10.08 1.58
N VAL A 196 -11.41 8.99 1.70
CA VAL A 196 -10.87 7.65 1.97
C VAL A 196 -9.95 7.17 0.85
N ARG A 197 -10.39 7.26 -0.40
CA ARG A 197 -9.62 6.81 -1.57
C ARG A 197 -8.36 7.66 -1.78
N ILE A 198 -8.45 8.97 -1.63
CA ILE A 198 -7.30 9.89 -1.75
C ILE A 198 -6.32 9.68 -0.60
N SER A 199 -6.81 9.54 0.64
CA SER A 199 -5.96 9.24 1.80
C SER A 199 -5.19 7.94 1.60
N TYR A 200 -5.84 6.91 1.05
CA TYR A 200 -5.21 5.64 0.75
C TYR A 200 -4.20 5.73 -0.39
N ALA A 201 -4.53 6.39 -1.50
CA ALA A 201 -3.58 6.62 -2.60
C ALA A 201 -2.33 7.35 -2.09
N LEU A 202 -2.53 8.43 -1.32
CA LEU A 202 -1.43 9.17 -0.71
C LEU A 202 -0.62 8.32 0.28
N HIS A 203 -1.29 7.48 1.07
CA HIS A 203 -0.62 6.54 1.96
C HIS A 203 0.30 5.59 1.18
N LEU A 204 -0.19 4.96 0.10
CA LEU A 204 0.61 4.08 -0.76
C LEU A 204 1.79 4.82 -1.38
N ALA A 205 1.56 6.03 -1.89
CA ALA A 205 2.60 6.88 -2.48
C ALA A 205 3.74 7.18 -1.50
N LEU A 206 3.42 7.37 -0.21
CA LEU A 206 4.39 7.71 0.84
C LEU A 206 5.10 6.50 1.44
N VAL A 207 4.49 5.30 1.39
CA VAL A 207 5.13 4.03 1.81
C VAL A 207 6.11 3.53 0.76
N PHE A 208 5.80 3.76 -0.53
CA PHE A 208 6.60 3.27 -1.66
C PHE A 208 8.11 3.59 -1.54
N PRO A 209 8.54 4.82 -1.23
CA PRO A 209 9.97 5.15 -1.16
C PRO A 209 10.73 4.42 -0.05
N ILE A 210 10.06 4.12 1.06
CA ILE A 210 10.65 3.38 2.19
C ILE A 210 10.91 1.93 1.78
N MET A 211 9.93 1.30 1.12
CA MET A 211 10.09 -0.08 0.62
C MET A 211 11.15 -0.15 -0.48
N ASN A 212 11.15 0.82 -1.40
CA ASN A 212 12.14 0.88 -2.47
C ASN A 212 13.56 1.14 -1.92
N TYR A 213 13.72 1.90 -0.84
CA TYR A 213 15.02 2.06 -0.17
C TYR A 213 15.57 0.71 0.29
N SER A 214 14.76 -0.08 0.99
CA SER A 214 15.13 -1.42 1.46
C SER A 214 15.48 -2.34 0.28
N LEU A 215 14.65 -2.35 -0.77
CA LEU A 215 14.89 -3.13 -1.98
C LEU A 215 16.22 -2.75 -2.64
N ARG A 216 16.48 -1.45 -2.78
CA ARG A 216 17.69 -0.91 -3.41
C ARG A 216 18.94 -1.36 -2.66
N VAL A 217 18.95 -1.31 -1.32
CA VAL A 217 20.09 -1.79 -0.51
C VAL A 217 20.30 -3.29 -0.68
N ASN A 218 19.23 -4.10 -0.64
CA ASN A 218 19.33 -5.55 -0.85
C ASN A 218 19.87 -5.91 -2.24
N ILE A 219 19.42 -5.23 -3.29
CA ILE A 219 19.90 -5.44 -4.67
C ILE A 219 21.35 -4.97 -4.82
N ASP A 220 21.68 -3.85 -4.20
CA ASP A 220 23.04 -3.32 -4.21
C ASP A 220 24.04 -4.30 -3.59
N GLU A 221 23.68 -4.91 -2.46
CA GLU A 221 24.48 -5.94 -1.78
C GLU A 221 24.54 -7.24 -2.59
N LEU A 222 23.43 -7.65 -3.22
CA LEU A 222 23.36 -8.86 -4.04
C LEU A 222 24.22 -8.76 -5.31
N ILE A 223 24.12 -7.65 -6.04
CA ILE A 223 24.82 -7.43 -7.32
C ILE A 223 26.30 -7.08 -7.08
N PHE A 224 26.59 -6.34 -6.01
CA PHE A 224 27.93 -5.81 -5.74
C PHE A 224 28.41 -6.23 -4.34
N SER A 225 28.46 -7.55 -4.11
CA SER A 225 28.88 -8.23 -2.86
C SER A 225 30.33 -7.96 -2.39
N ASN A 226 30.96 -6.88 -2.85
CA ASN A 226 32.36 -6.60 -2.62
C ASN A 226 32.54 -5.69 -1.39
N LYS A 227 33.13 -6.25 -0.32
CA LYS A 227 33.27 -5.66 1.02
C LYS A 227 34.06 -4.32 1.09
N ASN A 228 34.72 -3.91 0.00
CA ASN A 228 35.58 -2.72 -0.05
C ASN A 228 34.97 -1.50 -0.77
N LYS A 229 33.67 -1.50 -1.10
CA LYS A 229 33.04 -0.35 -1.77
C LYS A 229 32.49 0.69 -0.80
N ARG A 230 32.54 1.95 -1.23
CA ARG A 230 31.94 3.10 -0.52
C ARG A 230 30.43 2.87 -0.33
N PRO A 231 29.83 3.40 0.76
CA PRO A 231 28.39 3.32 0.98
C PRO A 231 27.61 3.84 -0.23
N LEU A 232 26.48 3.21 -0.57
CA LEU A 232 25.67 3.57 -1.75
C LEU A 232 25.29 5.05 -1.82
N ALA A 233 25.13 5.72 -0.66
CA ALA A 233 24.85 7.15 -0.58
C ALA A 233 26.00 8.05 -1.10
N SER A 234 27.23 7.53 -1.17
CA SER A 234 28.42 8.25 -1.64
C SER A 234 28.61 8.14 -3.15
N ASP A 235 28.08 7.09 -3.79
CA ASP A 235 28.24 6.81 -5.22
C ASP A 235 27.00 7.29 -6.02
N THR A 236 27.04 8.56 -6.44
CA THR A 236 25.94 9.23 -7.16
C THR A 236 25.46 8.50 -8.42
N PRO A 237 26.32 8.09 -9.38
CA PRO A 237 25.84 7.45 -10.60
C PRO A 237 25.20 6.08 -10.32
N ARG A 238 25.77 5.29 -9.41
CA ARG A 238 25.21 3.99 -9.01
C ARG A 238 23.86 4.15 -8.31
N PHE A 239 23.76 5.13 -7.41
CA PHE A 239 22.52 5.45 -6.70
C PHE A 239 21.39 5.85 -7.67
N VAL A 240 21.68 6.77 -8.60
CA VAL A 240 20.69 7.26 -9.56
C VAL A 240 20.30 6.14 -10.53
N SER A 241 21.28 5.40 -11.06
CA SER A 241 21.01 4.29 -11.99
C SER A 241 20.12 3.23 -11.37
N LEU A 242 20.42 2.75 -10.16
CA LEU A 242 19.60 1.75 -9.47
C LEU A 242 18.19 2.26 -9.18
N THR A 243 18.07 3.52 -8.78
CA THR A 243 16.77 4.10 -8.44
C THR A 243 15.89 4.26 -9.67
N LEU A 244 16.44 4.77 -10.78
CA LEU A 244 15.72 4.91 -12.03
C LEU A 244 15.36 3.55 -12.63
N SER A 245 16.28 2.57 -12.59
CA SER A 245 15.99 1.24 -13.13
C SER A 245 14.88 0.53 -12.35
N LEU A 246 14.89 0.63 -11.01
CA LEU A 246 13.85 0.02 -10.17
C LEU A 246 12.50 0.71 -10.36
N LEU A 247 12.47 2.04 -10.38
CA LEU A 247 11.24 2.79 -10.62
C LEU A 247 10.67 2.49 -12.02
N ALA A 248 11.50 2.46 -13.05
CA ALA A 248 11.08 2.14 -14.40
C ALA A 248 10.52 0.71 -14.51
N LEU A 249 11.19 -0.27 -13.90
CA LEU A 249 10.72 -1.65 -13.86
C LEU A 249 9.35 -1.75 -13.16
N THR A 250 9.20 -1.15 -11.99
CA THR A 250 7.95 -1.16 -11.24
C THR A 250 6.83 -0.45 -11.99
N TYR A 251 7.12 0.66 -12.68
CA TYR A 251 6.15 1.35 -13.54
C TYR A 251 5.69 0.50 -14.72
N LEU A 252 6.63 -0.09 -15.46
CA LEU A 252 6.29 -0.93 -16.61
C LEU A 252 5.40 -2.10 -16.21
N VAL A 253 5.70 -2.76 -15.08
CA VAL A 253 4.90 -3.86 -14.57
C VAL A 253 3.52 -3.38 -14.10
N ALA A 254 3.43 -2.26 -13.39
CA ALA A 254 2.14 -1.73 -12.91
C ALA A 254 1.20 -1.28 -14.04
N VAL A 255 1.76 -0.86 -15.18
CA VAL A 255 1.00 -0.55 -16.40
C VAL A 255 0.61 -1.82 -17.16
N ALA A 256 1.51 -2.81 -17.23
CA ALA A 256 1.26 -4.06 -17.96
C ALA A 256 0.30 -5.01 -17.23
N ILE A 257 0.29 -5.00 -15.90
CA ILE A 257 -0.56 -5.85 -15.06
C ILE A 257 -1.59 -4.96 -14.34
N PRO A 258 -2.77 -4.75 -14.94
CA PRO A 258 -3.82 -3.93 -14.36
C PRO A 258 -4.56 -4.60 -13.20
N ASN A 259 -4.37 -5.91 -12.99
CA ASN A 259 -5.06 -6.67 -11.97
C ASN A 259 -4.19 -7.81 -11.44
N ILE A 260 -4.02 -7.85 -10.12
CA ILE A 260 -3.30 -8.92 -9.43
C ILE A 260 -4.23 -10.11 -9.12
N TRP A 261 -5.55 -9.91 -9.21
CA TRP A 261 -6.59 -10.87 -8.82
C TRP A 261 -7.43 -11.38 -10.00
N LYS A 262 -6.86 -11.40 -11.22
CA LYS A 262 -7.47 -12.14 -12.34
C LYS A 262 -7.16 -13.63 -12.24
#